data_AF-A0A2S8HQ40-F1
#
_entry.id   AF-A0A2S8HQ40-F1
#
_cell.length_a   1.000
_cell.length_b   1.000
_cell.length_c   1.000
_cell.angle_alpha   90.00
_cell.angle_beta   90.00
_cell.angle_gamma   90.00
#
_symmetry.space_group_name_H-M   'P 1'
#
loop_
_entity.id
_entity.type
_entity.pdbx_description
1 polymer ?
#
loop_
_entity_poly.entity_id
_entity_poly.type
_entity_poly.pdbx_seq_one_letter_code
_entity_poly.pdbx_strand_id
1 'polypeptide(L)'
;MVEVKINTERICQNMTNSEFRGMILRQRDRAVSLIEQRIAELQRWSNADKVRVLQWFGKADEATCVTLLAGLTAIARVLKELSAFNFTRWDSDRFRYIGCVPNPNESGVAASVCAPDTATHTIAIHPGFCSMRHFSWDKDSVVSTLIHEVSHFDDTMATKDHRYFIAFHYTQVGVSGL
;
A
#
# COMPACT_ATOMS: atom_id res chain seq x y z
N MET A 1 -26.34 -29.95 -8.39
CA MET A 1 -26.18 -29.13 -7.17
C MET A 1 -24.71 -28.77 -7.10
N VAL A 2 -24.35 -27.50 -7.24
CA VAL A 2 -22.94 -27.06 -7.12
C VAL A 2 -22.69 -26.77 -5.65
N GLU A 3 -21.85 -27.57 -5.02
CA GLU A 3 -21.45 -27.37 -3.63
C GLU A 3 -20.39 -26.27 -3.59
N VAL A 4 -20.80 -25.05 -3.22
CA VAL A 4 -19.87 -23.92 -3.05
C VAL A 4 -19.32 -23.98 -1.63
N LYS A 5 -18.11 -24.51 -1.48
CA LYS A 5 -17.38 -24.50 -0.21
C LYS A 5 -16.91 -23.07 0.09
N ILE A 6 -17.64 -22.36 0.93
CA ILE A 6 -17.25 -21.01 1.36
C ILE A 6 -16.09 -21.15 2.34
N ASN A 7 -14.91 -20.62 1.99
CA ASN A 7 -13.80 -20.53 2.94
C ASN A 7 -14.18 -19.50 4.02
N THR A 8 -14.43 -19.99 5.23
CA THR A 8 -14.77 -19.20 6.42
C THR A 8 -13.57 -18.90 7.32
N GLU A 9 -12.37 -19.33 6.92
CA GLU A 9 -11.14 -19.05 7.65
C GLU A 9 -10.94 -17.54 7.77
N ARG A 10 -10.52 -17.12 8.97
CA ARG A 10 -10.30 -15.71 9.26
C ARG A 10 -9.03 -15.23 8.58
N ILE A 11 -9.09 -14.06 7.94
CA ILE A 11 -7.88 -13.37 7.43
C ILE A 11 -7.00 -12.95 8.62
N CYS A 12 -7.62 -12.33 9.62
CA CYS A 12 -6.98 -11.93 10.87
C CYS A 12 -7.59 -12.72 12.04
N GLN A 13 -6.78 -13.44 12.81
CA GLN A 13 -7.30 -14.32 13.87
C GLN A 13 -8.03 -13.56 15.00
N ASN A 14 -7.64 -12.30 15.23
CA ASN A 14 -8.18 -11.42 16.26
C ASN A 14 -9.49 -10.70 15.86
N MET A 15 -10.00 -10.88 14.64
CA MET A 15 -11.27 -10.27 14.21
C MET A 15 -12.03 -11.19 13.22
N THR A 16 -13.33 -10.99 13.08
CA THR A 16 -14.13 -11.68 12.08
C THR A 16 -13.80 -11.16 10.66
N ASN A 17 -14.12 -11.95 9.63
CA ASN A 17 -13.97 -11.50 8.25
C ASN A 17 -14.84 -10.27 7.93
N SER A 18 -15.99 -10.11 8.59
CA SER A 18 -16.83 -8.91 8.42
C SER A 18 -16.16 -7.67 9.02
N GLU A 19 -15.58 -7.78 10.21
CA GLU A 19 -14.83 -6.70 10.84
C GLU A 19 -13.59 -6.32 10.03
N PHE A 20 -12.84 -7.32 9.55
CA PHE A 20 -11.70 -7.11 8.66
C PHE A 20 -12.11 -6.32 7.41
N ARG A 21 -13.18 -6.75 6.73
CA ARG A 21 -13.70 -6.06 5.53
C ARG A 21 -14.10 -4.62 5.82
N GLY A 22 -14.79 -4.38 6.93
CA GLY A 22 -15.14 -3.02 7.34
C GLY A 22 -13.91 -2.15 7.66
N MET A 23 -12.92 -2.71 8.35
CA MET A 23 -11.69 -2.01 8.71
C MET A 23 -10.86 -1.67 7.46
N ILE A 24 -10.60 -2.65 6.59
CA ILE A 24 -9.70 -2.49 5.45
C ILE A 24 -10.26 -1.49 4.43
N LEU A 25 -11.57 -1.50 4.18
CA LEU A 25 -12.20 -0.56 3.25
C LEU A 25 -12.16 0.88 3.79
N ARG A 26 -12.33 1.09 5.10
CA ARG A 26 -12.13 2.41 5.71
C ARG A 26 -10.68 2.90 5.56
N GLN A 27 -9.69 2.02 5.72
CA GLN A 27 -8.29 2.41 5.57
C GLN A 27 -7.90 2.62 4.09
N ARG A 28 -8.48 1.84 3.17
CA ARG A 28 -8.38 2.07 1.73
C ARG A 28 -8.90 3.46 1.36
N ASP A 29 -10.08 3.84 1.85
CA ASP A 29 -10.65 5.17 1.56
C ASP A 29 -9.78 6.29 2.12
N ARG A 30 -9.21 6.07 3.31
CA ARG A 30 -8.23 7.01 3.89
C ARG A 30 -6.96 7.11 3.05
N ALA A 31 -6.44 5.98 2.55
CA ALA A 31 -5.29 5.95 1.65
C ALA A 31 -5.56 6.73 0.36
N VAL A 32 -6.74 6.54 -0.25
CA VAL A 32 -7.18 7.30 -1.43
C VAL A 32 -7.14 8.80 -1.15
N SER A 33 -7.76 9.28 -0.06
CA SER A 33 -7.77 10.71 0.27
C SER A 33 -6.36 11.30 0.44
N LEU A 34 -5.45 10.55 1.05
CA LEU A 34 -4.06 10.99 1.25
C LEU A 34 -3.29 11.07 -0.08
N ILE A 35 -3.47 10.08 -0.96
CA ILE A 35 -2.83 10.07 -2.28
C ILE A 35 -3.40 11.20 -3.15
N GLU A 36 -4.71 11.43 -3.13
CA GLU A 36 -5.33 12.56 -3.85
C GLU A 36 -4.81 13.92 -3.36
N GLN A 37 -4.57 14.07 -2.05
CA GLN A 37 -3.88 15.25 -1.53
C GLN A 37 -2.48 15.39 -2.12
N ARG A 38 -1.69 14.31 -2.18
CA ARG A 38 -0.34 14.35 -2.77
C ARG A 38 -0.39 14.68 -4.27
N ILE A 39 -1.36 14.16 -5.00
CA ILE A 39 -1.59 14.49 -6.42
C ILE A 39 -1.87 15.99 -6.58
N ALA A 40 -2.76 16.56 -5.78
CA ALA A 40 -3.09 17.99 -5.85
C ALA A 40 -1.86 18.87 -5.54
N GLU A 41 -1.04 18.45 -4.59
CA GLU A 41 0.23 19.12 -4.26
C GLU A 41 1.25 19.04 -5.40
N LEU A 42 1.35 17.90 -6.09
CA LEU A 42 2.21 17.76 -7.27
C LEU A 42 1.73 18.63 -8.44
N GLN A 43 0.42 18.71 -8.65
CA GLN A 43 -0.17 19.58 -9.67
C GLN A 43 0.07 21.06 -9.39
N ARG A 44 0.03 21.47 -8.11
CA ARG A 44 0.35 22.83 -7.68
C ARG A 44 1.84 23.15 -7.82
N TRP A 45 2.70 22.19 -7.48
CA TRP A 45 4.15 22.27 -7.63
C TRP A 45 4.81 23.49 -6.97
N SER A 46 4.32 23.89 -5.78
CA SER A 46 4.86 25.03 -5.02
C SER A 46 6.25 24.75 -4.44
N ASN A 47 6.93 25.77 -3.92
CA ASN A 47 8.21 25.59 -3.23
C ASN A 47 8.11 24.62 -2.03
N ALA A 48 7.02 24.69 -1.26
CA ALA A 48 6.78 23.75 -0.16
C ALA A 48 6.59 22.31 -0.67
N ASP A 49 5.91 22.13 -1.81
CA ASP A 49 5.72 20.82 -2.42
C ASP A 49 7.05 20.23 -2.91
N LYS A 50 7.90 21.05 -3.51
CA LYS A 50 9.25 20.66 -3.94
C LYS A 50 10.15 20.28 -2.77
N VAL A 51 10.09 21.00 -1.64
CA VAL A 51 10.87 20.67 -0.43
C VAL A 51 10.52 19.26 0.07
N ARG A 52 9.23 18.93 0.11
CA ARG A 52 8.77 17.60 0.51
C ARG A 52 9.17 16.53 -0.50
N VAL A 53 9.05 16.79 -1.80
CA VAL A 53 9.53 15.84 -2.82
C VAL A 53 11.03 15.62 -2.71
N LEU A 54 11.81 16.68 -2.49
CA LEU A 54 13.25 16.58 -2.25
C LEU A 54 13.57 15.74 -1.00
N GLN A 55 12.83 15.94 0.10
CA GLN A 55 12.99 15.18 1.34
C GLN A 55 12.81 13.67 1.15
N TRP A 56 11.82 13.25 0.36
CA TRP A 56 11.49 11.84 0.17
C TRP A 56 12.22 11.18 -1.01
N PHE A 57 12.49 11.91 -2.08
CA PHE A 57 13.01 11.37 -3.33
C PHE A 57 14.43 11.85 -3.68
N GLY A 58 15.02 12.76 -2.89
CA GLY A 58 16.38 13.28 -3.08
C GLY A 58 16.55 14.21 -4.29
N LYS A 59 15.50 14.45 -5.06
CA LYS A 59 15.45 15.38 -6.19
C LYS A 59 14.04 15.94 -6.37
N ALA A 60 13.93 17.16 -6.91
CA ALA A 60 12.66 17.84 -7.13
C ALA A 60 12.66 18.60 -8.48
N ASP A 61 12.88 17.86 -9.56
CA ASP A 61 12.80 18.36 -10.95
C ASP A 61 11.45 18.02 -11.61
N GLU A 62 11.19 18.60 -12.78
CA GLU A 62 9.94 18.39 -13.53
C GLU A 62 9.73 16.93 -13.92
N ALA A 63 10.80 16.22 -14.31
CA ALA A 63 10.73 14.79 -14.63
C ALA A 63 10.27 13.96 -13.42
N THR A 64 10.75 14.31 -12.23
CA THR A 64 10.31 13.71 -10.96
C THR A 64 8.86 14.04 -10.67
N CYS A 65 8.42 15.30 -10.88
CA CYS A 65 7.00 15.67 -10.76
C CYS A 65 6.11 14.80 -11.64
N VAL A 66 6.42 14.71 -12.94
CA VAL A 66 5.65 13.94 -13.93
C VAL A 66 5.60 12.46 -13.55
N THR A 67 6.74 11.89 -13.15
CA THR A 67 6.84 10.48 -12.72
C THR A 67 5.96 10.22 -11.49
N LEU A 68 6.05 11.07 -10.47
CA LEU A 68 5.25 10.93 -9.26
C LEU A 68 3.76 11.15 -9.54
N LEU A 69 3.41 12.13 -10.37
CA LEU A 69 2.04 12.40 -10.72
C LEU A 69 1.40 11.21 -11.44
N ALA A 70 2.08 10.64 -12.43
CA ALA A 70 1.62 9.44 -13.14
C ALA A 70 1.48 8.24 -12.19
N GLY A 71 2.51 7.98 -11.39
CA GLY A 71 2.53 6.85 -10.46
C GLY A 71 1.47 6.93 -9.36
N LEU A 72 1.35 8.08 -8.70
CA LEU A 72 0.33 8.29 -7.66
C LEU A 72 -1.08 8.26 -8.23
N THR A 73 -1.29 8.72 -9.47
CA THR A 73 -2.58 8.61 -10.15
C THR A 73 -2.96 7.15 -10.40
N ALA A 74 -2.01 6.31 -10.84
CA ALA A 74 -2.23 4.89 -11.03
C ALA A 74 -2.51 4.16 -9.70
N ILE A 75 -1.76 4.49 -8.64
CA ILE A 75 -2.01 3.97 -7.28
C ILE A 75 -3.42 4.35 -6.80
N ALA A 76 -3.84 5.62 -6.99
CA ALA A 76 -5.17 6.06 -6.60
C ALA A 76 -6.27 5.32 -7.37
N ARG A 77 -6.08 5.04 -8.67
CA ARG A 77 -7.01 4.24 -9.48
C ARG A 77 -7.19 2.85 -8.86
N VAL A 78 -6.09 2.12 -8.68
CA VAL A 78 -6.15 0.74 -8.15
C VAL A 78 -6.73 0.72 -6.74
N LEU A 79 -6.30 1.62 -5.85
CA LEU A 79 -6.86 1.72 -4.50
C LEU A 79 -8.39 1.92 -4.50
N LYS A 80 -8.94 2.72 -5.43
CA LYS A 80 -10.40 2.92 -5.53
C LYS A 80 -11.14 1.69 -6.02
N GLU A 81 -10.50 0.85 -6.83
CA GLU A 81 -11.07 -0.38 -7.40
C GLU A 81 -11.00 -1.56 -6.42
N LEU A 82 -10.07 -1.53 -5.45
CA LEU A 82 -9.96 -2.57 -4.44
C LEU A 82 -11.27 -2.71 -3.65
N SER A 83 -11.79 -3.93 -3.60
CA SER A 83 -12.91 -4.37 -2.78
C SER A 83 -12.44 -5.32 -1.68
N ALA A 84 -13.36 -5.73 -0.82
CA ALA A 84 -13.14 -6.79 0.17
C ALA A 84 -12.60 -8.10 -0.46
N PHE A 85 -12.94 -8.36 -1.73
CA PHE A 85 -12.49 -9.55 -2.44
C PHE A 85 -11.05 -9.46 -2.92
N ASN A 86 -10.39 -8.32 -2.88
CA ASN A 86 -8.99 -8.21 -3.30
C ASN A 86 -8.03 -8.67 -2.18
N PHE A 87 -8.53 -8.84 -0.95
CA PHE A 87 -7.73 -9.25 0.20
C PHE A 87 -7.91 -10.74 0.49
N THR A 88 -6.80 -11.44 0.70
CA THR A 88 -6.80 -12.87 1.03
C THR A 88 -5.78 -13.18 2.12
N ARG A 89 -5.90 -14.33 2.78
CA ARG A 89 -4.87 -14.80 3.71
C ARG A 89 -3.62 -15.23 2.92
N TRP A 90 -2.43 -14.93 3.43
CA TRP A 90 -1.17 -15.21 2.74
C TRP A 90 -0.96 -16.69 2.34
N ASP A 91 -1.42 -17.63 3.16
CA ASP A 91 -1.35 -19.08 2.93
C ASP A 91 -2.61 -19.65 2.26
N SER A 92 -3.46 -18.79 1.71
CA SER A 92 -4.61 -19.22 0.90
C SER A 92 -4.17 -19.78 -0.44
N ASP A 93 -4.90 -20.78 -0.95
CA ASP A 93 -4.62 -21.35 -2.27
C ASP A 93 -4.73 -20.30 -3.38
N ARG A 94 -5.61 -19.32 -3.22
CA ARG A 94 -5.73 -18.20 -4.15
C ARG A 94 -4.40 -17.45 -4.33
N PHE A 95 -3.68 -17.17 -3.24
CA PHE A 95 -2.39 -16.49 -3.32
C PHE A 95 -1.29 -17.39 -3.92
N ARG A 96 -1.36 -18.71 -3.68
CA ARG A 96 -0.45 -19.68 -4.32
C ARG A 96 -0.66 -19.74 -5.84
N TYR A 97 -1.92 -19.69 -6.30
CA TYR A 97 -2.26 -19.83 -7.71
C TYR A 97 -1.90 -18.61 -8.57
N ILE A 98 -1.84 -17.40 -8.00
CA ILE A 98 -1.39 -16.21 -8.75
C ILE A 98 0.12 -16.23 -9.06
N GLY A 99 0.84 -17.29 -8.69
CA GLY A 99 2.20 -17.58 -9.18
C GLY A 99 3.32 -16.86 -8.43
N CYS A 100 2.99 -16.04 -7.43
CA CYS A 100 3.96 -15.47 -6.50
C CYS A 100 4.23 -16.51 -5.41
N VAL A 101 5.21 -17.36 -5.65
CA VAL A 101 5.75 -18.19 -4.58
C VAL A 101 6.46 -17.24 -3.60
N PRO A 102 6.13 -17.25 -2.30
CA PRO A 102 6.84 -16.43 -1.35
C PRO A 102 8.32 -16.78 -1.36
N ASN A 103 9.17 -15.76 -1.27
CA ASN A 103 10.53 -15.95 -0.80
C ASN A 103 10.43 -16.64 0.57
N PRO A 104 11.12 -17.78 0.83
CA PRO A 104 10.91 -18.61 2.04
C PRO A 104 11.33 -17.95 3.37
N ASN A 105 11.57 -16.65 3.36
CA ASN A 105 12.08 -15.80 4.43
C ASN A 105 11.22 -14.51 4.33
N GLU A 106 10.47 -14.05 5.34
CA GLU A 106 11.00 -13.52 6.59
C GLU A 106 9.86 -13.25 7.60
N SER A 107 10.16 -13.46 8.87
CA SER A 107 9.41 -12.85 9.97
C SER A 107 9.34 -11.33 9.78
N GLY A 108 8.13 -10.75 9.79
CA GLY A 108 7.94 -9.28 9.77
C GLY A 108 7.21 -8.72 8.55
N VAL A 109 6.89 -9.53 7.55
CA VAL A 109 6.05 -9.12 6.41
C VAL A 109 4.62 -8.82 6.90
N ALA A 110 4.10 -7.65 6.54
CA ALA A 110 2.73 -7.26 6.87
C ALA A 110 1.75 -7.66 5.76
N ALA A 111 2.08 -7.38 4.51
CA ALA A 111 1.30 -7.80 3.37
C ALA A 111 2.26 -8.15 2.21
N SER A 112 1.71 -8.73 1.15
CA SER A 112 2.48 -9.03 -0.05
C SER A 112 1.57 -9.11 -1.27
N VAL A 113 2.10 -8.75 -2.45
CA VAL A 113 1.40 -8.84 -3.74
C VAL A 113 2.23 -9.58 -4.80
N CYS A 114 1.57 -10.01 -5.87
CA CYS A 114 2.24 -10.27 -7.15
C CYS A 114 2.30 -8.98 -7.96
N ALA A 115 3.50 -8.53 -8.33
CA ALA A 115 3.61 -7.42 -9.27
C ALA A 115 2.84 -7.66 -10.59
N PRO A 116 2.88 -8.88 -11.20
CA PRO A 116 2.15 -9.14 -12.44
C PRO A 116 0.63 -9.31 -12.29
N ASP A 117 0.09 -9.42 -11.06
CA ASP A 117 -1.35 -9.61 -10.81
C ASP A 117 -2.12 -8.28 -10.95
N THR A 118 -2.15 -7.77 -12.17
CA THR A 118 -2.84 -6.53 -12.55
C THR A 118 -4.30 -6.75 -12.92
N ALA A 119 -4.71 -8.02 -13.05
CA ALA A 119 -6.09 -8.38 -13.36
C ALA A 119 -6.98 -8.43 -12.12
N THR A 120 -6.41 -8.83 -10.98
CA THR A 120 -7.18 -8.97 -9.73
C THR A 120 -6.65 -8.14 -8.58
N HIS A 121 -5.43 -7.60 -8.68
CA HIS A 121 -4.78 -6.81 -7.64
C HIS A 121 -4.90 -7.47 -6.26
N THR A 122 -4.57 -8.76 -6.18
CA THR A 122 -4.72 -9.54 -4.95
C THR A 122 -3.63 -9.15 -3.95
N ILE A 123 -4.04 -8.78 -2.74
CA ILE A 123 -3.18 -8.47 -1.60
C ILE A 123 -3.30 -9.59 -0.57
N ALA A 124 -2.19 -10.28 -0.33
CA ALA A 124 -2.07 -11.26 0.73
C ALA A 124 -1.77 -10.58 2.06
N ILE A 125 -2.56 -10.93 3.07
CA ILE A 125 -2.45 -10.38 4.43
C ILE A 125 -1.73 -11.40 5.32
N HIS A 126 -0.65 -10.95 5.94
CA HIS A 126 0.13 -11.74 6.90
C HIS A 126 -0.30 -11.44 8.35
N PRO A 127 0.00 -12.32 9.32
CA PRO A 127 -0.41 -12.13 10.71
C PRO A 127 0.03 -10.80 11.33
N GLY A 128 1.19 -10.26 10.94
CA GLY A 128 1.72 -8.99 11.42
C GLY A 128 0.83 -7.78 11.08
N PHE A 129 0.10 -7.84 9.96
CA PHE A 129 -0.85 -6.80 9.56
C PHE A 129 -1.95 -6.59 10.59
N CYS A 130 -2.41 -7.68 11.20
CA CYS A 130 -3.61 -7.72 12.02
C CYS A 130 -3.44 -7.00 13.37
N SER A 131 -2.21 -6.66 13.75
CA SER A 131 -1.87 -5.88 14.93
C SER A 131 -1.34 -4.48 14.60
N MET A 132 -1.32 -4.09 13.32
CA MET A 132 -0.87 -2.76 12.91
C MET A 132 -1.84 -1.68 13.39
N ARG A 133 -1.28 -0.51 13.70
CA ARG A 133 -2.07 0.71 13.84
C ARG A 133 -2.75 1.04 12.52
N HIS A 134 -3.97 1.56 12.58
CA HIS A 134 -4.70 1.92 11.36
C HIS A 134 -3.97 3.02 10.55
N PHE A 135 -3.43 4.03 11.24
CA PHE A 135 -2.77 5.17 10.62
C PHE A 135 -1.64 5.74 11.49
N SER A 136 -0.59 6.25 10.85
CA SER A 136 0.48 7.05 11.46
C SER A 136 1.22 7.82 10.36
N TRP A 137 1.77 8.99 10.72
CA TRP A 137 2.59 9.80 9.81
C TRP A 137 4.07 9.40 9.84
N ASP A 138 4.50 8.73 10.90
CA ASP A 138 5.89 8.50 11.28
C ASP A 138 6.25 7.01 11.44
N LYS A 139 5.27 6.12 11.39
CA LYS A 139 5.42 4.67 11.59
C LYS A 139 4.53 3.91 10.62
N ASP A 140 4.90 2.66 10.39
CA ASP A 140 4.11 1.76 9.55
C ASP A 140 2.70 1.57 10.12
N SER A 141 1.74 1.57 9.21
CA SER A 141 0.32 1.49 9.48
C SER A 141 -0.40 0.74 8.38
N VAL A 142 -1.64 0.32 8.63
CA VAL A 142 -2.49 -0.29 7.61
C VAL A 142 -2.57 0.58 6.36
N VAL A 143 -2.75 1.89 6.52
CA VAL A 143 -2.83 2.85 5.40
C VAL A 143 -1.54 2.89 4.59
N SER A 144 -0.37 2.99 5.24
CA SER A 144 0.91 3.05 4.52
C SER A 144 1.24 1.73 3.85
N THR A 145 0.91 0.59 4.48
CA THR A 145 1.06 -0.73 3.87
C THR A 145 0.16 -0.88 2.64
N LEU A 146 -1.10 -0.44 2.68
CA LEU A 146 -1.96 -0.48 1.48
C LEU A 146 -1.36 0.31 0.30
N ILE A 147 -0.85 1.51 0.56
CA ILE A 147 -0.20 2.33 -0.47
C ILE A 147 1.05 1.64 -1.01
N HIS A 148 1.86 1.06 -0.12
CA HIS A 148 3.06 0.32 -0.45
C HIS A 148 2.76 -0.90 -1.34
N GLU A 149 1.86 -1.78 -0.92
CA GLU A 149 1.48 -2.97 -1.70
C GLU A 149 0.92 -2.59 -3.08
N VAL A 150 0.06 -1.58 -3.17
CA VAL A 150 -0.48 -1.14 -4.46
C VAL A 150 0.61 -0.55 -5.37
N SER A 151 1.66 0.04 -4.82
CA SER A 151 2.77 0.59 -5.61
C SER A 151 3.60 -0.48 -6.33
N HIS A 152 3.51 -1.75 -5.90
CA HIS A 152 4.26 -2.86 -6.49
C HIS A 152 3.65 -3.42 -7.78
N PHE A 153 2.36 -3.21 -8.04
CA PHE A 153 1.73 -3.74 -9.26
C PHE A 153 2.36 -3.14 -10.53
N ASP A 154 2.48 -3.97 -11.57
CA ASP A 154 3.12 -3.57 -12.84
C ASP A 154 2.34 -2.48 -13.59
N ASP A 155 1.03 -2.36 -13.32
CA ASP A 155 0.17 -1.30 -13.87
C ASP A 155 0.10 -0.04 -13.00
N THR A 156 0.94 0.05 -11.95
CA THR A 156 1.10 1.24 -11.09
C THR A 156 2.50 1.84 -11.22
N MET A 157 3.37 1.66 -10.23
CA MET A 157 4.73 2.17 -10.20
C MET A 157 5.79 1.05 -10.28
N ALA A 158 5.37 -0.22 -10.23
CA ALA A 158 6.26 -1.38 -10.23
C ALA A 158 7.44 -1.26 -9.25
N THR A 159 7.19 -0.66 -8.07
CA THR A 159 8.23 -0.39 -7.07
C THR A 159 8.86 -1.69 -6.58
N LYS A 160 10.05 -1.58 -5.97
CA LYS A 160 10.77 -2.70 -5.37
C LYS A 160 11.15 -2.34 -3.93
N ASP A 161 11.22 -3.35 -3.07
CA ASP A 161 11.56 -3.19 -1.66
C ASP A 161 13.06 -2.98 -1.44
N HIS A 162 13.52 -1.78 -1.77
CA HIS A 162 14.90 -1.38 -1.46
C HIS A 162 15.07 -0.97 0.00
N ARG A 163 13.98 -0.57 0.69
CA ARG A 163 13.94 -0.19 2.10
C ARG A 163 12.58 -0.52 2.72
N TYR A 164 12.58 -1.14 3.90
CA TYR A 164 11.39 -1.73 4.53
C TYR A 164 10.71 -0.87 5.61
N PHE A 165 11.19 0.34 5.89
CA PHE A 165 10.65 1.20 6.95
C PHE A 165 10.71 2.69 6.57
N ILE A 166 9.77 3.47 7.12
CA ILE A 166 9.83 4.93 7.06
C ILE A 166 11.05 5.41 7.84
N ALA A 167 12.02 6.00 7.14
CA ALA A 167 13.21 6.59 7.73
C ALA A 167 13.38 8.01 7.21
N PHE A 168 13.32 9.00 8.11
CA PHE A 168 13.71 10.36 7.78
C PHE A 168 15.23 10.46 7.77
N HIS A 169 15.81 10.81 6.62
CA HIS A 169 17.17 11.33 6.60
C HIS A 169 17.15 12.76 7.14
N TYR A 170 17.43 12.93 8.43
CA TYR A 170 17.76 14.24 8.98
C TYR A 170 19.12 14.69 8.44
N THR A 171 19.16 15.26 7.24
CA THR A 171 20.20 16.25 6.95
C THR A 171 19.80 17.52 7.69
N GLN A 172 20.60 17.88 8.70
CA GLN A 172 20.43 19.06 9.54
C GLN A 172 20.14 20.33 8.72
N VAL A 173 18.87 20.74 8.63
CA VAL A 173 18.45 22.13 8.76
C VAL A 173 17.05 22.08 9.38
N GLY A 174 16.95 22.44 10.66
CA GLY A 174 15.68 22.42 11.37
C GLY A 174 14.74 23.49 10.84
N VAL A 175 13.49 23.12 10.57
CA VAL A 175 12.31 23.90 10.93
C VAL A 175 11.19 22.93 11.24
N SER A 176 10.64 23.04 12.46
CA SER A 176 9.44 22.36 12.90
C SER A 176 8.21 22.75 12.09
N GLY A 177 7.32 21.79 11.83
CA GLY A 177 5.88 22.03 11.72
C GLY A 177 5.27 22.02 10.33
N LEU A 178 4.37 21.04 10.15
CA LEU A 178 3.29 20.87 9.14
C LEU A 178 3.65 20.17 7.81
#